data_AF-G6C0U0-F1
#
_entry.id   AF-G6C0U0-F1
#
_cell.length_a   1.000
_cell.length_b   1.000
_cell.length_c   1.000
_cell.angle_alpha   90.00
_cell.angle_beta   90.00
_cell.angle_gamma   90.00
#
_symmetry.space_group_name_H-M   'P 1'
#
loop_
_entity.id
_entity.type
_entity.pdbx_description
1 polymer ?
#
loop_
_entity_poly.entity_id
_entity_poly.type
_entity_poly.pdbx_seq_one_letter_code
_entity_poly.pdbx_strand_id
1 'polypeptide(L)'
;MKENYSKKTTDEILKIIINYENEENLFSKKIKGVYFYKLIRVALYNKILNIIFGTKNAQDSMKNQTIVLIFLKAYIINLFKSKGNFNTLLFDGGRVFSREGKKESIYMFDIIKKLKNKEVSFRIVYPWITPNENRIFDALPTFRYFLQYVFLTIKLKLNFQKFNKDEVELIEKCNKELCKLLGINPNSSLFDKSEISREVEKFKIQYNYYYSYFKKKNIKEIYIICAYGKEGIVAAAQDLNIKVIEIQHGAITKYHLAYHYPTNHKIPYFPDYFYSFGKYWEEIVVFPKGTKLKVYGFPYLQNQLIKYKEVAEIKDQILFISQGHIGEKLLYKAIEFASKNENKNIIYRLHPGELRYSIKQYQDILKKYNLKNFILEDCKKNLYELIKESEYIFAVSSTVIYEALALGKDVGIINLPNYEEVMDLIKQGYVDFYQEDKLEKIKKMALKNKEFNKFFNIEMEEDLC
;
A
#
# COMPACT_ATOMS: atom_id res chain seq x y z
N MET A 1 -10.63 -20.88 23.87
CA MET A 1 -9.79 -22.04 23.52
C MET A 1 -9.08 -21.69 22.22
N LYS A 2 -7.75 -21.56 22.23
CA LYS A 2 -6.98 -21.37 20.99
C LYS A 2 -6.91 -22.75 20.33
N GLU A 3 -7.70 -22.96 19.28
CA GLU A 3 -7.56 -24.15 18.45
C GLU A 3 -6.10 -24.21 17.98
N ASN A 4 -5.47 -25.34 18.25
CA ASN A 4 -4.06 -25.60 17.97
C ASN A 4 -3.96 -25.90 16.46
N TYR A 5 -4.17 -24.88 15.63
CA TYR A 5 -3.90 -24.98 14.20
C TYR A 5 -2.42 -25.33 14.06
N SER A 6 -2.12 -26.46 13.39
CA SER A 6 -0.79 -26.75 12.86
C SER A 6 -0.23 -25.45 12.27
N LYS A 7 0.86 -24.92 12.84
CA LYS A 7 1.37 -23.57 12.52
C LYS A 7 1.93 -23.55 11.10
N LYS A 8 1.03 -23.46 10.12
CA LYS A 8 1.39 -23.17 8.73
C LYS A 8 2.13 -21.85 8.71
N THR A 9 3.24 -21.81 8.00
CA THR A 9 3.99 -20.59 7.69
C THR A 9 3.22 -19.75 6.67
N THR A 10 3.56 -18.46 6.59
CA THR A 10 3.02 -17.55 5.57
C THR A 10 3.27 -18.07 4.15
N ASP A 11 4.43 -18.71 3.92
CA ASP A 11 4.76 -19.34 2.63
C ASP A 11 3.87 -20.54 2.30
N GLU A 12 3.53 -21.38 3.27
CA GLU A 12 2.61 -22.50 3.07
C GLU A 12 1.19 -22.02 2.78
N ILE A 13 0.71 -21.01 3.50
CA ILE A 13 -0.59 -20.39 3.24
C ILE A 13 -0.65 -19.80 1.83
N LEU A 14 0.39 -19.05 1.44
CA LEU A 14 0.50 -18.45 0.12
C LEU A 14 0.47 -19.53 -0.98
N LYS A 15 1.22 -20.62 -0.83
CA LYS A 15 1.22 -21.76 -1.76
C LYS A 15 -0.16 -22.41 -1.88
N ILE A 16 -0.85 -22.64 -0.77
CA ILE A 16 -2.21 -23.21 -0.77
C ILE A 16 -3.16 -22.33 -1.57
N ILE A 17 -3.13 -21.01 -1.33
CA ILE A 17 -4.00 -20.05 -2.02
C ILE A 17 -3.70 -20.02 -3.51
N ILE A 18 -2.42 -19.91 -3.90
CA ILE A 18 -2.02 -19.89 -5.31
C ILE A 18 -2.43 -21.18 -6.04
N ASN A 19 -2.23 -22.35 -5.42
CA ASN A 19 -2.60 -23.63 -6.03
C ASN A 19 -4.12 -23.69 -6.24
N TYR A 20 -4.88 -23.33 -5.21
CA TYR A 20 -6.34 -23.29 -5.28
C TYR A 20 -6.85 -22.30 -6.33
N GLU A 21 -6.24 -21.11 -6.42
CA GLU A 21 -6.53 -20.09 -7.46
C GLU A 21 -6.38 -20.64 -8.88
N ASN A 22 -5.32 -21.43 -9.09
CA ASN A 22 -4.96 -22.01 -10.37
C ASN A 22 -5.84 -23.20 -10.74
N GLU A 23 -6.06 -24.12 -9.81
CA GLU A 23 -6.87 -25.34 -10.00
C GLU A 23 -8.33 -24.99 -10.29
N GLU A 24 -8.91 -24.05 -9.54
CA GLU A 24 -10.31 -23.64 -9.71
C GLU A 24 -10.48 -22.53 -10.77
N ASN A 25 -9.38 -22.03 -11.35
CA ASN A 25 -9.36 -20.93 -12.31
C ASN A 25 -10.21 -19.73 -11.83
N LEU A 26 -9.97 -19.31 -10.58
CA LEU A 26 -10.84 -18.34 -9.88
C LEU A 26 -10.91 -16.98 -10.57
N PHE A 27 -9.82 -16.56 -11.23
CA PHE A 27 -9.77 -15.29 -11.96
C PHE A 27 -10.73 -15.22 -13.15
N SER A 28 -11.20 -16.37 -13.65
CA SER A 28 -12.20 -16.44 -14.72
C SER A 28 -13.66 -16.42 -14.22
N LYS A 29 -13.88 -16.70 -12.92
CA LYS A 29 -15.22 -16.85 -12.35
C LYS A 29 -15.88 -15.49 -12.16
N LYS A 30 -17.20 -15.44 -12.38
CA LYS A 30 -17.99 -14.20 -12.32
C LYS A 30 -19.11 -14.28 -11.30
N ILE A 31 -19.36 -13.16 -10.65
CA ILE A 31 -20.56 -12.91 -9.85
C ILE A 31 -21.19 -11.63 -10.40
N LYS A 32 -22.47 -11.71 -10.76
CA LYS A 32 -23.25 -10.63 -11.39
C LYS A 32 -22.52 -10.02 -12.60
N GLY A 33 -21.86 -10.87 -13.39
CA GLY A 33 -21.09 -10.50 -14.58
C GLY A 33 -19.69 -9.94 -14.34
N VAL A 34 -19.24 -9.82 -13.08
CA VAL A 34 -17.95 -9.21 -12.70
C VAL A 34 -16.98 -10.30 -12.22
N TYR A 35 -15.71 -10.22 -12.62
CA TYR A 35 -14.65 -11.13 -12.14
C TYR A 35 -14.32 -10.85 -10.66
N PHE A 36 -15.12 -11.40 -9.76
CA PHE A 36 -15.16 -10.98 -8.36
C PHE A 36 -13.90 -11.37 -7.58
N TYR A 37 -13.24 -12.48 -7.94
CA TYR A 37 -12.12 -13.00 -7.17
C TYR A 37 -10.96 -11.99 -7.12
N LYS A 38 -10.67 -11.35 -8.26
CA LYS A 38 -9.70 -10.25 -8.36
C LYS A 38 -9.97 -9.13 -7.36
N LEU A 39 -11.23 -8.80 -7.11
CA LEU A 39 -11.64 -7.71 -6.22
C LEU A 39 -11.45 -8.04 -4.75
N ILE A 40 -11.64 -9.31 -4.37
CA ILE A 40 -11.59 -9.73 -2.96
C ILE A 40 -10.24 -10.32 -2.55
N ARG A 41 -9.38 -10.71 -3.50
CA ARG A 41 -8.15 -11.49 -3.27
C ARG A 41 -7.27 -10.96 -2.15
N VAL A 42 -6.97 -9.66 -2.15
CA VAL A 42 -6.12 -9.02 -1.13
C VAL A 42 -6.79 -9.07 0.25
N ALA A 43 -8.08 -8.74 0.32
CA ALA A 43 -8.83 -8.76 1.57
C ALA A 43 -8.97 -10.20 2.11
N LEU A 44 -9.21 -11.17 1.24
CA LEU A 44 -9.27 -12.59 1.55
C LEU A 44 -7.96 -13.08 2.17
N TYR A 45 -6.82 -12.77 1.55
CA TYR A 45 -5.52 -13.14 2.08
C TYR A 45 -5.27 -12.56 3.48
N ASN A 46 -5.52 -11.27 3.67
CA ASN A 46 -5.38 -10.63 4.98
C ASN A 46 -6.34 -11.24 6.03
N LYS A 47 -7.55 -11.64 5.61
CA LYS A 47 -8.53 -12.32 6.48
C LYS A 47 -8.02 -13.69 6.92
N ILE A 48 -7.41 -14.45 6.01
CA ILE A 48 -6.79 -15.75 6.31
C ILE A 48 -5.63 -15.59 7.30
N LEU A 49 -4.72 -14.63 7.05
CA LEU A 49 -3.62 -14.36 7.97
C LEU A 49 -4.10 -13.93 9.37
N ASN A 50 -5.17 -13.12 9.44
CA ASN A 50 -5.77 -12.74 10.72
C ASN A 50 -6.35 -13.95 11.47
N ILE A 51 -7.08 -14.83 10.79
CA ILE A 51 -7.64 -16.04 11.41
C ILE A 51 -6.53 -16.96 11.94
N ILE A 52 -5.45 -17.16 11.17
CA ILE A 52 -4.40 -18.12 11.51
C ILE A 52 -3.38 -17.55 12.50
N PHE A 53 -2.96 -16.29 12.34
CA PHE A 53 -1.90 -15.68 13.13
C PHE A 53 -2.37 -14.62 14.14
N GLY A 54 -3.65 -14.23 14.10
CA GLY A 54 -4.18 -13.15 14.94
C GLY A 54 -3.65 -11.77 14.58
N THR A 55 -3.24 -11.54 13.33
CA THR A 55 -2.78 -10.24 12.86
C THR A 55 -3.93 -9.24 12.85
N LYS A 56 -3.79 -8.10 13.56
CA LYS A 56 -4.78 -7.03 13.49
C LYS A 56 -4.59 -6.23 12.20
N ASN A 57 -5.66 -6.00 11.44
CA ASN A 57 -5.62 -5.04 10.34
C ASN A 57 -5.58 -3.62 10.92
N ALA A 58 -4.51 -2.88 10.66
CA ALA A 58 -4.53 -1.43 10.83
C ALA A 58 -5.21 -0.82 9.61
N GLN A 59 -6.51 -0.56 9.72
CA GLN A 59 -7.21 0.27 8.74
C GLN A 59 -7.56 1.62 9.37
N ASP A 60 -7.03 2.67 8.75
CA ASP A 60 -7.44 4.05 8.95
C ASP A 60 -8.89 4.18 8.45
N SER A 61 -9.84 4.37 9.36
CA SER A 61 -11.24 4.60 9.02
C SER A 61 -11.66 5.98 9.54
N MET A 62 -11.58 6.98 8.67
CA MET A 62 -12.12 8.30 8.99
C MET A 62 -13.64 8.25 9.10
N LYS A 63 -14.19 9.09 9.98
CA LYS A 63 -15.65 9.24 10.12
C LYS A 63 -16.25 9.65 8.77
N ASN A 64 -17.27 8.92 8.32
CA ASN A 64 -17.94 9.16 7.03
C ASN A 64 -18.42 10.61 6.88
N GLN A 65 -18.86 11.26 7.96
CA GLN A 65 -19.27 12.67 7.96
C GLN A 65 -18.14 13.61 7.53
N THR A 66 -16.91 13.37 7.98
CA THR A 66 -15.74 14.18 7.61
C THR A 66 -15.41 14.03 6.12
N ILE A 67 -15.52 12.81 5.59
CA ILE A 67 -15.31 12.55 4.15
C ILE A 67 -16.34 13.31 3.32
N VAL A 68 -17.62 13.29 3.73
CA VAL A 68 -18.70 14.04 3.07
C VAL A 68 -18.41 15.53 3.08
N LEU A 69 -18.03 16.11 4.23
CA LEU A 69 -17.73 17.53 4.36
C LEU A 69 -16.54 17.96 3.48
N ILE A 70 -15.44 17.19 3.48
CA ILE A 70 -14.27 17.48 2.63
C ILE A 70 -14.68 17.42 1.16
N PHE A 71 -15.41 16.38 0.75
CA PHE A 71 -15.88 16.24 -0.63
C PHE A 71 -16.79 17.40 -1.06
N LEU A 72 -17.78 17.76 -0.24
CA LEU A 72 -18.71 18.86 -0.55
C LEU A 72 -17.98 20.20 -0.70
N LYS A 73 -17.05 20.50 0.21
CA LYS A 73 -16.23 21.72 0.14
C LYS A 73 -15.41 21.74 -1.16
N ALA A 74 -14.77 20.62 -1.49
CA ALA A 74 -13.99 20.49 -2.73
C ALA A 74 -14.87 20.62 -3.98
N TYR A 75 -16.05 20.00 -3.98
CA TYR A 75 -17.02 20.05 -5.08
C TYR A 75 -17.50 21.49 -5.35
N ILE A 76 -17.90 22.23 -4.31
CA ILE A 76 -18.34 23.63 -4.42
C ILE A 76 -17.22 24.50 -5.02
N ILE A 77 -15.98 24.37 -4.53
CA ILE A 77 -14.83 25.12 -5.05
C ILE A 77 -14.59 24.81 -6.55
N ASN A 78 -14.78 23.55 -6.97
CA ASN A 78 -14.55 23.15 -8.36
C ASN A 78 -15.68 23.57 -9.32
N LEU A 79 -16.86 23.95 -8.82
CA LEU A 79 -17.91 24.53 -9.69
C LEU A 79 -17.43 25.82 -10.38
N PHE A 80 -16.51 26.55 -9.76
CA PHE A 80 -15.98 27.83 -10.25
C PHE A 80 -14.68 27.72 -11.05
N LYS A 81 -14.13 26.50 -11.26
CA LYS A 81 -12.87 26.30 -12.00
C LYS A 81 -13.11 26.04 -13.48
N SER A 82 -12.16 26.46 -14.33
CA SER A 82 -12.25 26.24 -15.77
C SER A 82 -12.16 24.74 -16.11
N LYS A 83 -13.13 24.28 -16.92
CA LYS A 83 -13.28 22.88 -17.35
C LYS A 83 -12.59 22.65 -18.70
N GLY A 84 -11.38 23.20 -18.86
CA GLY A 84 -10.58 23.05 -20.07
C GLY A 84 -10.46 21.59 -20.52
N ASN A 85 -10.20 21.39 -21.81
CA ASN A 85 -10.03 20.05 -22.37
C ASN A 85 -8.74 19.41 -21.83
N PHE A 86 -8.81 18.10 -21.59
CA PHE A 86 -7.68 17.28 -21.21
C PHE A 86 -7.89 15.86 -21.72
N ASN A 87 -6.80 15.18 -22.07
CA ASN A 87 -6.80 13.82 -22.56
C ASN A 87 -6.03 12.85 -21.64
N THR A 88 -5.36 13.37 -20.61
CA THR A 88 -4.61 12.57 -19.63
C THR A 88 -5.17 12.74 -18.21
N LEU A 89 -5.29 11.64 -17.47
CA LEU A 89 -5.76 11.62 -16.09
C LEU A 89 -4.76 10.98 -15.13
N LEU A 90 -4.57 11.60 -13.98
CA LEU A 90 -3.67 11.12 -12.93
C LEU A 90 -4.49 10.79 -11.68
N PHE A 91 -4.54 9.53 -11.27
CA PHE A 91 -5.16 9.10 -10.01
C PHE A 91 -4.10 9.06 -8.91
N ASP A 92 -3.94 10.18 -8.21
CA ASP A 92 -2.89 10.38 -7.21
C ASP A 92 -3.25 9.78 -5.84
N GLY A 93 -2.26 9.64 -4.95
CA GLY A 93 -2.45 9.17 -3.57
C GLY A 93 -2.78 10.29 -2.56
N GLY A 94 -2.67 11.57 -2.96
CA GLY A 94 -2.89 12.74 -2.11
C GLY A 94 -1.77 13.05 -1.13
N ARG A 95 -0.63 12.34 -1.22
CA ARG A 95 0.56 12.61 -0.40
C ARG A 95 1.45 13.61 -1.12
N VAL A 96 1.80 14.68 -0.40
CA VAL A 96 2.61 15.78 -0.94
C VAL A 96 3.86 16.04 -0.12
N PHE A 97 4.85 16.66 -0.75
CA PHE A 97 6.05 17.18 -0.09
C PHE A 97 6.31 18.62 -0.55
N SER A 98 7.12 19.36 0.21
CA SER A 98 7.49 20.74 -0.13
C SER A 98 8.82 20.78 -0.88
N ARG A 99 8.84 21.44 -2.05
CA ARG A 99 10.02 21.71 -2.86
C ARG A 99 9.96 23.14 -3.38
N GLU A 100 11.00 23.94 -3.17
CA GLU A 100 11.08 25.34 -3.63
C GLU A 100 9.83 26.18 -3.24
N GLY A 101 9.34 26.01 -2.01
CA GLY A 101 8.15 26.70 -1.50
C GLY A 101 6.81 26.21 -2.07
N LYS A 102 6.80 25.18 -2.92
CA LYS A 102 5.59 24.61 -3.53
C LYS A 102 5.31 23.19 -3.01
N LYS A 103 4.03 22.84 -2.91
CA LYS A 103 3.58 21.48 -2.60
C LYS A 103 3.45 20.67 -3.88
N GLU A 104 4.09 19.50 -3.93
CA GLU A 104 4.04 18.60 -5.09
C GLU A 104 3.75 17.15 -4.65
N SER A 105 3.17 16.33 -5.55
CA SER A 105 2.90 14.92 -5.27
C SER A 105 4.19 14.12 -5.06
N ILE A 106 4.24 13.28 -4.02
CA ILE A 106 5.37 12.38 -3.78
C ILE A 106 5.62 11.44 -4.97
N TYR A 107 4.57 10.95 -5.62
CA TYR A 107 4.69 9.90 -6.64
C TYR A 107 4.61 10.44 -8.07
N MET A 108 3.93 11.57 -8.28
CA MET A 108 3.58 12.04 -9.62
C MET A 108 4.20 13.39 -10.01
N PHE A 109 4.98 14.07 -9.15
CA PHE A 109 5.52 15.40 -9.51
C PHE A 109 6.40 15.37 -10.78
N ASP A 110 7.23 14.35 -10.95
CA ASP A 110 8.10 14.22 -12.12
C ASP A 110 7.28 13.97 -13.40
N ILE A 111 6.24 13.12 -13.32
CA ILE A 111 5.31 12.89 -14.43
C ILE A 111 4.57 14.17 -14.78
N ILE A 112 4.10 14.93 -13.78
CA ILE A 112 3.46 16.24 -13.99
C ILE A 112 4.41 17.20 -14.69
N LYS A 113 5.69 17.23 -14.29
CA LYS A 113 6.72 18.07 -14.95
C LYS A 113 6.90 17.66 -16.41
N LYS A 114 7.05 16.36 -16.70
CA LYS A 114 7.18 15.83 -18.06
C LYS A 114 5.96 16.13 -18.94
N LEU A 115 4.75 15.97 -18.41
CA LEU A 115 3.51 16.30 -19.13
C LEU A 115 3.43 17.81 -19.46
N LYS A 116 3.83 18.68 -18.52
CA LYS A 116 3.88 20.13 -18.76
C LYS A 116 4.90 20.49 -19.83
N ASN A 117 6.11 19.92 -19.77
CA ASN A 117 7.16 20.18 -20.75
C ASN A 117 6.74 19.77 -22.17
N LYS A 118 5.88 18.76 -22.29
CA LYS A 118 5.32 18.27 -23.55
C LYS A 118 4.00 18.93 -23.94
N GLU A 119 3.56 19.94 -23.18
CA GLU A 119 2.29 20.63 -23.38
C GLU A 119 1.07 19.69 -23.39
N VAL A 120 1.17 18.55 -22.69
CA VAL A 120 0.07 17.58 -22.56
C VAL A 120 -0.91 18.07 -21.51
N SER A 121 -2.16 18.26 -21.91
CA SER A 121 -3.25 18.64 -21.03
C SER A 121 -3.67 17.50 -20.08
N PHE A 122 -3.63 17.74 -18.76
CA PHE A 122 -4.00 16.73 -17.76
C PHE A 122 -4.89 17.29 -16.64
N ARG A 123 -5.49 16.36 -15.88
CA ARG A 123 -6.13 16.61 -14.59
C ARG A 123 -5.79 15.50 -13.60
N ILE A 124 -5.91 15.81 -12.31
CA ILE A 124 -5.58 14.90 -11.21
C ILE A 124 -6.85 14.56 -10.44
N VAL A 125 -7.14 13.27 -10.25
CA VAL A 125 -8.20 12.78 -9.38
C VAL A 125 -7.59 12.41 -8.04
N TYR A 126 -7.91 13.17 -6.99
CA TYR A 126 -7.44 12.87 -5.63
C TYR A 126 -8.46 12.03 -4.85
N PRO A 127 -8.00 11.23 -3.87
CA PRO A 127 -8.87 10.63 -2.87
C PRO A 127 -9.77 11.69 -2.23
N TRP A 128 -11.01 11.35 -1.90
CA TRP A 128 -11.96 12.32 -1.31
C TRP A 128 -11.49 12.90 0.01
N ILE A 129 -10.59 12.21 0.70
CA ILE A 129 -10.02 12.60 1.98
C ILE A 129 -8.86 13.59 1.87
N THR A 130 -8.33 13.80 0.66
CA THR A 130 -7.19 14.69 0.45
C THR A 130 -7.58 16.12 0.79
N PRO A 131 -6.82 16.82 1.64
CA PRO A 131 -7.07 18.22 2.00
C PRO A 131 -7.07 19.14 0.77
N ASN A 132 -7.87 20.20 0.81
CA ASN A 132 -8.06 21.08 -0.35
C ASN A 132 -6.77 21.81 -0.76
N GLU A 133 -5.94 22.17 0.21
CA GLU A 133 -4.63 22.80 0.01
C GLU A 133 -3.61 21.88 -0.68
N ASN A 134 -3.89 20.58 -0.77
CA ASN A 134 -3.06 19.62 -1.49
C ASN A 134 -3.61 19.29 -2.89
N ARG A 135 -4.78 19.84 -3.27
CA ARG A 135 -5.45 19.55 -4.55
C ARG A 135 -5.07 20.56 -5.63
N ILE A 136 -4.23 20.14 -6.56
CA ILE A 136 -3.81 20.95 -7.71
C ILE A 136 -4.33 20.29 -9.00
N PHE A 137 -4.86 21.07 -9.94
CA PHE A 137 -5.42 20.57 -11.22
C PHE A 137 -6.53 19.50 -11.07
N ASP A 138 -7.41 19.64 -10.07
CA ASP A 138 -8.36 18.59 -9.66
C ASP A 138 -9.47 18.30 -10.69
N ALA A 139 -9.63 17.02 -11.08
CA ALA A 139 -10.79 16.46 -11.76
C ALA A 139 -11.70 15.78 -10.74
N LEU A 140 -12.47 16.58 -10.00
CA LEU A 140 -13.41 16.02 -9.03
C LEU A 140 -14.48 15.15 -9.71
N PRO A 141 -14.80 13.99 -9.12
CA PRO A 141 -15.95 13.22 -9.54
C PRO A 141 -17.26 13.98 -9.42
N THR A 142 -18.28 13.56 -10.17
CA THR A 142 -19.61 14.19 -10.08
C THR A 142 -20.26 13.93 -8.73
N PHE A 143 -21.13 14.85 -8.30
CA PHE A 143 -21.93 14.66 -7.09
C PHE A 143 -22.76 13.38 -7.15
N ARG A 144 -23.31 13.03 -8.32
CA ARG A 144 -24.03 11.77 -8.54
C ARG A 144 -23.17 10.54 -8.24
N TYR A 145 -21.92 10.51 -8.70
CA TYR A 145 -21.01 9.40 -8.43
C TYR A 145 -20.70 9.28 -6.94
N PHE A 146 -20.45 10.41 -6.28
CA PHE A 146 -20.28 10.44 -4.82
C PHE A 146 -21.51 9.90 -4.08
N LEU A 147 -22.71 10.35 -4.45
CA LEU A 147 -23.95 9.86 -3.85
C LEU A 147 -24.14 8.35 -4.04
N GLN A 148 -23.77 7.77 -5.19
CA GLN A 148 -23.85 6.31 -5.40
C GLN A 148 -23.02 5.53 -4.36
N TYR A 149 -21.86 6.04 -3.96
CA TYR A 149 -21.06 5.44 -2.88
C TYR A 149 -21.70 5.59 -1.49
N VAL A 150 -22.30 6.75 -1.22
CA VAL A 150 -23.06 6.97 0.03
C VAL A 150 -24.23 5.99 0.10
N PHE A 151 -24.99 5.85 -0.98
CA PHE A 151 -26.10 4.91 -1.06
C PHE A 151 -25.66 3.45 -0.99
N LEU A 152 -24.52 3.08 -1.58
CA LEU A 152 -23.95 1.74 -1.40
C LEU A 152 -23.70 1.44 0.08
N THR A 153 -23.13 2.41 0.81
CA THR A 153 -22.87 2.27 2.26
C THR A 153 -24.17 2.05 3.05
N ILE A 154 -25.27 2.71 2.66
CA ILE A 154 -26.59 2.54 3.28
C ILE A 154 -27.18 1.17 2.91
N LYS A 155 -27.16 0.79 1.63
CA LYS A 155 -27.68 -0.49 1.13
C LYS A 155 -27.03 -1.68 1.82
N LEU A 156 -25.74 -1.61 2.10
CA LEU A 156 -24.99 -2.66 2.81
C LEU A 156 -25.47 -2.86 4.25
N LYS A 157 -25.92 -1.80 4.95
CA LYS A 157 -26.50 -1.92 6.30
C LYS A 157 -27.85 -2.63 6.31
N LEU A 158 -28.58 -2.57 5.21
CA LEU A 158 -29.93 -3.12 5.09
C LEU A 158 -29.94 -4.57 4.54
N ASN A 159 -28.77 -5.16 4.30
CA ASN A 159 -28.54 -6.53 3.84
C ASN A 159 -29.38 -6.99 2.62
N PHE A 160 -29.80 -6.07 1.75
CA PHE A 160 -30.52 -6.39 0.52
C PHE A 160 -29.58 -6.93 -0.56
N GLN A 161 -29.24 -8.21 -0.46
CA GLN A 161 -28.36 -8.87 -1.43
C GLN A 161 -29.04 -10.10 -2.04
N LYS A 162 -29.24 -10.05 -3.35
CA LYS A 162 -29.71 -11.19 -4.13
C LYS A 162 -28.55 -11.76 -4.93
N PHE A 163 -28.34 -13.07 -4.77
CA PHE A 163 -27.47 -13.92 -5.57
C PHE A 163 -28.35 -14.96 -6.22
N ASN A 164 -28.02 -15.40 -7.43
CA ASN A 164 -28.67 -16.56 -8.02
C ASN A 164 -28.15 -17.87 -7.39
N LYS A 165 -28.79 -18.99 -7.71
CA LYS A 165 -28.43 -20.30 -7.13
C LYS A 165 -26.98 -20.68 -7.41
N ASP A 166 -26.54 -20.52 -8.65
CA ASP A 166 -25.18 -20.90 -9.08
C ASP A 166 -24.09 -20.04 -8.43
N GLU A 167 -24.35 -18.75 -8.24
CA GLU A 167 -23.48 -17.83 -7.51
C GLU A 167 -23.37 -18.22 -6.04
N VAL A 168 -24.48 -18.59 -5.40
CA VAL A 168 -24.49 -19.07 -4.02
C VAL A 168 -23.67 -20.35 -3.90
N GLU A 169 -23.89 -21.31 -4.79
CA GLU A 169 -23.17 -22.58 -4.81
C GLU A 169 -21.67 -22.37 -5.04
N LEU A 170 -21.28 -21.49 -5.97
CA LEU A 170 -19.88 -21.14 -6.21
C LEU A 170 -19.23 -20.54 -4.96
N ILE A 171 -19.88 -19.58 -4.31
CA ILE A 171 -19.35 -18.93 -3.11
C ILE A 171 -19.16 -19.94 -1.98
N GLU A 172 -20.18 -20.78 -1.75
CA GLU A 172 -20.16 -21.78 -0.67
C GLU A 172 -19.15 -22.90 -0.93
N LYS A 173 -19.06 -23.39 -2.18
CA LYS A 173 -18.01 -24.31 -2.62
C LYS A 173 -16.64 -23.72 -2.33
N CYS A 174 -16.39 -22.49 -2.80
CA CYS A 174 -15.09 -21.85 -2.61
C CYS A 174 -14.72 -21.67 -1.14
N ASN A 175 -15.69 -21.27 -0.32
CA ASN A 175 -15.49 -21.10 1.11
C ASN A 175 -15.09 -22.43 1.77
N LYS A 176 -15.88 -23.48 1.53
CA LYS A 176 -15.70 -24.79 2.15
C LYS A 176 -14.36 -25.42 1.76
N GLU A 177 -14.02 -25.39 0.47
CA GLU A 177 -12.78 -25.97 -0.03
C GLU A 177 -11.56 -25.24 0.49
N LEU A 178 -11.53 -23.91 0.43
CA LEU A 178 -10.38 -23.15 0.91
C LEU A 178 -10.23 -23.28 2.44
N CYS A 179 -11.32 -23.27 3.21
CA CYS A 179 -11.28 -23.53 4.65
C CYS A 179 -10.67 -24.91 4.96
N LYS A 180 -11.11 -25.95 4.21
CA LYS A 180 -10.59 -27.31 4.33
C LYS A 180 -9.09 -27.37 4.04
N LEU A 181 -8.63 -26.76 2.94
CA LEU A 181 -7.21 -26.75 2.55
C LEU A 181 -6.33 -26.04 3.59
N LEU A 182 -6.84 -24.95 4.16
CA LEU A 182 -6.14 -24.20 5.21
C LEU A 182 -6.20 -24.91 6.58
N GLY A 183 -7.11 -25.87 6.76
CA GLY A 183 -7.35 -26.54 8.03
C GLY A 183 -7.96 -25.61 9.08
N ILE A 184 -8.78 -24.65 8.64
CA ILE A 184 -9.52 -23.73 9.52
C ILE A 184 -11.00 -24.14 9.61
N ASN A 185 -11.73 -23.56 10.55
CA ASN A 185 -13.15 -23.85 10.75
C ASN A 185 -13.93 -23.66 9.43
N PRO A 186 -14.68 -24.68 8.94
CA PRO A 186 -15.46 -24.57 7.71
C PRO A 186 -16.51 -23.44 7.72
N ASN A 187 -16.95 -23.02 8.91
CA ASN A 187 -17.88 -21.91 9.11
C ASN A 187 -17.20 -20.53 9.11
N SER A 188 -15.86 -20.47 8.98
CA SER A 188 -15.16 -19.20 8.72
C SER A 188 -15.64 -18.63 7.39
N SER A 189 -16.18 -17.41 7.42
CA SER A 189 -16.68 -16.71 6.23
C SER A 189 -15.52 -16.08 5.43
N LEU A 190 -14.70 -16.92 4.78
CA LEU A 190 -13.62 -16.47 3.89
C LEU A 190 -14.20 -15.79 2.65
N PHE A 191 -15.15 -16.43 1.97
CA PHE A 191 -15.90 -15.88 0.84
C PHE A 191 -17.22 -15.28 1.33
N ASP A 192 -17.13 -14.17 2.05
CA ASP A 192 -18.31 -13.52 2.62
C ASP A 192 -19.19 -12.88 1.54
N LYS A 193 -20.44 -13.32 1.45
CA LYS A 193 -21.42 -12.82 0.47
C LYS A 193 -21.57 -11.29 0.55
N SER A 194 -21.55 -10.72 1.75
CA SER A 194 -21.71 -9.28 1.94
C SER A 194 -20.51 -8.48 1.45
N GLU A 195 -19.30 -8.97 1.69
CA GLU A 195 -18.04 -8.39 1.21
C GLU A 195 -17.95 -8.50 -0.32
N ILE A 196 -18.26 -9.67 -0.88
CA ILE A 196 -18.27 -9.89 -2.34
C ILE A 196 -19.25 -8.94 -3.02
N SER A 197 -20.48 -8.85 -2.52
CA SER A 197 -21.49 -7.95 -3.10
C SER A 197 -21.05 -6.49 -3.00
N ARG A 198 -20.45 -6.08 -1.87
CA ARG A 198 -19.89 -4.73 -1.72
C ARG A 198 -18.86 -4.42 -2.80
N GLU A 199 -17.87 -5.28 -2.99
CA GLU A 199 -16.80 -5.03 -3.96
C GLU A 199 -17.31 -5.09 -5.41
N VAL A 200 -18.24 -6.00 -5.72
CA VAL A 200 -18.88 -6.07 -7.06
C VAL A 200 -19.71 -4.82 -7.36
N GLU A 201 -20.51 -4.32 -6.41
CA GLU A 201 -21.31 -3.11 -6.61
C GLU A 201 -20.42 -1.86 -6.70
N LYS A 202 -19.37 -1.78 -5.87
CA LYS A 202 -18.34 -0.73 -5.95
C LYS A 202 -17.66 -0.73 -7.32
N PHE A 203 -17.27 -1.91 -7.83
CA PHE A 203 -16.71 -2.07 -9.17
C PHE A 203 -17.67 -1.53 -10.24
N LYS A 204 -18.95 -1.90 -10.19
CA LYS A 204 -19.96 -1.45 -11.16
C LYS A 204 -20.16 0.06 -11.14
N ILE A 205 -20.18 0.66 -9.95
CA ILE A 205 -20.29 2.13 -9.80
C ILE A 205 -19.06 2.81 -10.43
N GLN A 206 -17.85 2.35 -10.11
CA GLN A 206 -16.60 2.86 -10.72
C GLN A 206 -16.64 2.73 -12.24
N TYR A 207 -16.88 1.52 -12.73
CA TYR A 207 -16.87 1.20 -14.16
C TYR A 207 -17.86 2.08 -14.95
N ASN A 208 -19.12 2.11 -14.54
CA ASN A 208 -20.16 2.85 -15.28
C ASN A 208 -19.88 4.35 -15.34
N TYR A 209 -19.41 4.92 -14.23
CA TYR A 209 -19.05 6.33 -14.16
C TYR A 209 -17.84 6.64 -15.04
N TYR A 210 -16.74 5.91 -14.85
CA TYR A 210 -15.49 6.21 -15.54
C TYR A 210 -15.55 5.86 -17.02
N TYR A 211 -16.27 4.81 -17.43
CA TYR A 211 -16.49 4.52 -18.86
C TYR A 211 -17.15 5.72 -19.56
N SER A 212 -18.24 6.23 -18.98
CA SER A 212 -18.95 7.40 -19.51
C SER A 212 -18.09 8.66 -19.48
N TYR A 213 -17.36 8.86 -18.39
CA TYR A 213 -16.51 10.03 -18.18
C TYR A 213 -15.33 10.05 -19.17
N PHE A 214 -14.62 8.93 -19.30
CA PHE A 214 -13.48 8.76 -20.19
C PHE A 214 -13.89 8.94 -21.65
N LYS A 215 -15.01 8.32 -22.07
CA LYS A 215 -15.56 8.48 -23.41
C LYS A 215 -15.92 9.93 -23.70
N LYS A 216 -16.64 10.60 -22.79
CA LYS A 216 -17.05 12.01 -22.96
C LYS A 216 -15.86 12.97 -23.00
N LYS A 217 -14.80 12.69 -22.23
CA LYS A 217 -13.60 13.51 -22.16
C LYS A 217 -12.53 13.12 -23.17
N ASN A 218 -12.76 12.08 -23.98
CA ASN A 218 -11.79 11.55 -24.94
C ASN A 218 -10.42 11.27 -24.29
N ILE A 219 -10.43 10.65 -23.11
CA ILE A 219 -9.21 10.29 -22.38
C ILE A 219 -8.43 9.27 -23.18
N LYS A 220 -7.09 9.42 -23.20
CA LYS A 220 -6.15 8.60 -23.97
C LYS A 220 -5.14 7.89 -23.08
N GLU A 221 -4.78 8.49 -21.95
CA GLU A 221 -3.79 7.94 -21.03
C GLU A 221 -4.19 8.18 -19.57
N ILE A 222 -3.92 7.18 -18.74
CA ILE A 222 -4.15 7.21 -17.30
C ILE A 222 -2.88 6.80 -16.56
N TYR A 223 -2.46 7.65 -15.61
CA TYR A 223 -1.49 7.27 -14.59
C TYR A 223 -2.23 7.01 -13.28
N ILE A 224 -1.89 5.94 -12.57
CA ILE A 224 -2.61 5.54 -11.36
C ILE A 224 -1.64 5.10 -10.25
N ILE A 225 -1.82 5.63 -9.06
CA ILE A 225 -1.22 5.10 -7.83
C ILE A 225 -2.17 4.07 -7.26
N CYS A 226 -1.70 2.86 -6.94
CA CYS A 226 -2.51 1.84 -6.25
C CYS A 226 -3.78 1.51 -7.06
N ALA A 227 -3.63 0.71 -8.11
CA ALA A 227 -4.73 0.29 -8.99
C ALA A 227 -5.63 -0.76 -8.33
N TYR A 228 -5.11 -1.53 -7.36
CA TYR A 228 -5.95 -2.44 -6.58
C TYR A 228 -6.97 -1.64 -5.75
N GLY A 229 -8.22 -2.07 -5.75
CA GLY A 229 -9.37 -1.31 -5.24
C GLY A 229 -9.95 -0.25 -6.21
N LYS A 230 -9.35 -0.10 -7.40
CA LYS A 230 -9.78 0.77 -8.52
C LYS A 230 -10.00 -0.03 -9.81
N GLU A 231 -10.29 -1.32 -9.68
CA GLU A 231 -10.45 -2.25 -10.81
C GLU A 231 -11.54 -1.81 -11.79
N GLY A 232 -12.62 -1.17 -11.32
CA GLY A 232 -13.66 -0.65 -12.20
C GLY A 232 -13.16 0.49 -13.09
N ILE A 233 -12.19 1.28 -12.61
CA ILE A 233 -11.52 2.32 -13.40
C ILE A 233 -10.66 1.69 -14.49
N VAL A 234 -9.85 0.69 -14.12
CA VAL A 234 -8.98 -0.04 -15.05
C VAL A 234 -9.80 -0.74 -16.12
N ALA A 235 -10.88 -1.43 -15.74
CA ALA A 235 -11.80 -2.09 -16.66
C ALA A 235 -12.42 -1.11 -17.67
N ALA A 236 -12.91 0.04 -17.19
CA ALA A 236 -13.49 1.06 -18.06
C ALA A 236 -12.48 1.65 -19.06
N ALA A 237 -11.22 1.80 -18.63
CA ALA A 237 -10.14 2.26 -19.49
C ALA A 237 -9.80 1.22 -20.58
N GLN A 238 -9.68 -0.05 -20.19
CA GLN A 238 -9.36 -1.16 -21.10
C GLN A 238 -10.44 -1.34 -22.18
N ASP A 239 -11.72 -1.29 -21.81
CA ASP A 239 -12.84 -1.40 -22.77
C ASP A 239 -12.91 -0.20 -23.74
N LEU A 240 -12.21 0.90 -23.44
CA LEU A 240 -12.07 2.07 -24.31
C LEU A 240 -10.69 2.16 -24.99
N ASN A 241 -9.85 1.13 -24.86
CA ASN A 241 -8.46 1.09 -25.34
C ASN A 241 -7.62 2.27 -24.83
N ILE A 242 -7.84 2.69 -23.58
CA ILE A 242 -7.09 3.74 -22.90
C ILE A 242 -5.91 3.09 -22.20
N LYS A 243 -4.70 3.62 -22.42
CA LYS A 243 -3.48 3.14 -21.78
C LYS A 243 -3.50 3.42 -20.28
N VAL A 244 -3.33 2.38 -19.46
CA VAL A 244 -3.25 2.50 -17.99
C VAL A 244 -1.84 2.17 -17.52
N ILE A 245 -1.21 3.14 -16.83
CA ILE A 245 0.12 3.04 -16.25
C ILE A 245 -0.01 3.13 -14.73
N GLU A 246 0.24 2.02 -14.03
CA GLU A 246 0.39 2.07 -12.59
C GLU A 246 1.81 2.42 -12.19
N ILE A 247 1.95 3.32 -11.22
CA ILE A 247 3.25 3.68 -10.64
C ILE A 247 3.33 3.04 -9.26
N GLN A 248 4.45 2.36 -9.00
CA GLN A 248 4.73 1.79 -7.69
C GLN A 248 4.64 2.86 -6.60
N HIS A 249 4.11 2.48 -5.44
CA HIS A 249 3.81 3.43 -4.36
C HIS A 249 4.30 3.00 -2.98
N GLY A 250 4.87 1.79 -2.90
CA GLY A 250 5.40 1.16 -1.71
C GLY A 250 6.08 -0.16 -2.08
N ALA A 251 6.55 -0.88 -1.07
CA ALA A 251 7.12 -2.21 -1.26
C ALA A 251 6.08 -3.16 -1.86
N ILE A 252 6.50 -3.90 -2.89
CA ILE A 252 5.73 -4.99 -3.48
C ILE A 252 6.52 -6.28 -3.29
N THR A 253 5.89 -7.28 -2.69
CA THR A 253 6.55 -8.55 -2.37
C THR A 253 5.66 -9.69 -2.81
N LYS A 254 6.17 -10.93 -2.81
CA LYS A 254 5.34 -12.11 -3.12
C LYS A 254 4.14 -12.27 -2.17
N TYR A 255 4.19 -11.67 -0.98
CA TYR A 255 3.10 -11.66 -0.01
C TYR A 255 2.08 -10.55 -0.26
N HIS A 256 2.41 -9.54 -1.08
CA HIS A 256 1.45 -8.54 -1.49
C HIS A 256 0.65 -9.02 -2.71
N LEU A 257 -0.48 -9.70 -2.45
CA LEU A 257 -1.34 -10.28 -3.49
C LEU A 257 -2.04 -9.28 -4.43
N ALA A 258 -1.76 -7.98 -4.31
CA ALA A 258 -2.16 -7.03 -5.33
C ALA A 258 -1.27 -7.15 -6.58
N TYR A 259 -0.02 -7.64 -6.45
CA TYR A 259 1.00 -7.62 -7.49
C TYR A 259 1.60 -8.99 -7.84
N HIS A 260 1.38 -10.02 -7.01
CA HIS A 260 1.96 -11.35 -7.22
C HIS A 260 0.93 -12.36 -7.79
N TYR A 261 1.06 -12.72 -9.07
CA TYR A 261 0.19 -13.60 -9.85
C TYR A 261 0.97 -14.74 -10.54
N PRO A 262 1.47 -15.74 -9.79
CA PRO A 262 2.11 -16.93 -10.35
C PRO A 262 1.06 -17.87 -10.96
N THR A 263 0.50 -17.43 -12.08
CA THR A 263 -0.55 -18.13 -12.82
C THR A 263 -0.40 -17.87 -14.32
N ASN A 264 -0.79 -18.87 -15.11
CA ASN A 264 -0.92 -18.73 -16.56
C ASN A 264 -2.30 -18.21 -16.99
N HIS A 265 -3.25 -18.09 -16.06
CA HIS A 265 -4.58 -17.58 -16.32
C HIS A 265 -4.54 -16.07 -16.57
N LYS A 266 -5.45 -15.58 -17.43
CA LYS A 266 -5.61 -14.14 -17.66
C LYS A 266 -6.10 -13.46 -16.38
N ILE A 267 -5.39 -12.43 -15.93
CA ILE A 267 -5.82 -11.62 -14.78
C ILE A 267 -6.66 -10.44 -15.28
N PRO A 268 -7.92 -10.30 -14.87
CA PRO A 268 -8.75 -9.16 -15.23
C PRO A 268 -8.34 -7.91 -14.43
N TYR A 269 -8.64 -6.74 -15.00
CA TYR A 269 -8.56 -5.45 -14.32
C TYR A 269 -7.18 -5.09 -13.77
N PHE A 270 -6.12 -5.62 -14.37
CA PHE A 270 -4.75 -5.22 -14.07
C PHE A 270 -4.26 -4.19 -15.11
N PRO A 271 -3.52 -3.14 -14.70
CA PRO A 271 -2.96 -2.14 -15.62
C PRO A 271 -2.09 -2.72 -16.74
N ASP A 272 -2.02 -2.02 -17.86
CA ASP A 272 -1.23 -2.46 -19.03
C ASP A 272 0.26 -2.26 -18.81
N TYR A 273 0.63 -1.21 -18.07
CA TYR A 273 2.01 -0.87 -17.71
C TYR A 273 2.17 -0.77 -16.20
N PHE A 274 3.33 -1.20 -15.69
CA PHE A 274 3.74 -0.99 -14.30
C PHE A 274 5.11 -0.32 -14.25
N TYR A 275 5.18 0.85 -13.62
CA TYR A 275 6.39 1.63 -13.44
C TYR A 275 6.97 1.31 -12.07
N SER A 276 8.01 0.48 -12.06
CA SER A 276 8.69 0.02 -10.87
C SER A 276 9.70 1.06 -10.38
N PHE A 277 9.96 1.05 -9.07
CA PHE A 277 11.01 1.88 -8.49
C PHE A 277 12.40 1.44 -8.95
N GLY A 278 12.60 0.16 -9.26
CA GLY A 278 13.90 -0.45 -9.50
C GLY A 278 13.74 -1.87 -10.00
N LYS A 279 14.79 -2.42 -10.62
CA LYS A 279 14.73 -3.75 -11.24
C LYS A 279 14.38 -4.86 -10.26
N TYR A 280 14.83 -4.74 -9.02
CA TYR A 280 14.55 -5.71 -7.96
C TYR A 280 13.07 -6.02 -7.79
N TRP A 281 12.21 -5.00 -7.86
CA TRP A 281 10.76 -5.19 -7.67
C TRP A 281 10.13 -6.02 -8.80
N GLU A 282 10.71 -5.98 -10.00
CA GLU A 282 10.28 -6.77 -11.15
C GLU A 282 10.70 -8.25 -11.03
N GLU A 283 11.73 -8.53 -10.24
CA GLU A 283 12.31 -9.87 -10.09
C GLU A 283 11.68 -10.66 -8.95
N ILE A 284 11.24 -9.98 -7.88
CA ILE A 284 10.71 -10.64 -6.68
C ILE A 284 9.20 -10.90 -6.71
N VAL A 285 8.48 -10.35 -7.70
CA VAL A 285 7.04 -10.60 -7.90
C VAL A 285 6.75 -11.08 -9.32
N VAL A 286 5.70 -11.87 -9.48
CA VAL A 286 5.25 -12.34 -10.78
C VAL A 286 4.07 -11.48 -11.20
N PHE A 287 4.26 -10.59 -12.18
CA PHE A 287 3.18 -9.78 -12.74
C PHE A 287 2.29 -10.62 -13.68
N PRO A 288 1.04 -10.18 -13.94
CA PRO A 288 0.21 -10.82 -14.96
C PRO A 288 0.89 -10.87 -16.33
N LYS A 289 0.72 -11.97 -17.05
CA LYS A 289 1.26 -12.13 -18.39
C LYS A 289 0.76 -11.00 -19.31
N GLY A 290 1.70 -10.34 -19.98
CA GLY A 290 1.42 -9.24 -20.91
C GLY A 290 1.50 -7.84 -20.28
N THR A 291 1.66 -7.72 -18.96
CA THR A 291 2.00 -6.43 -18.34
C THR A 291 3.37 -5.96 -18.81
N LYS A 292 3.46 -4.71 -19.26
CA LYS A 292 4.71 -4.07 -19.66
C LYS A 292 5.37 -3.40 -18.47
N LEU A 293 6.54 -3.88 -18.07
CA LEU A 293 7.30 -3.34 -16.95
C LEU A 293 8.26 -2.25 -17.43
N LYS A 294 8.39 -1.17 -16.67
CA LYS A 294 9.41 -0.14 -16.86
C LYS A 294 10.03 0.20 -15.52
N VAL A 295 11.35 0.11 -15.43
CA VAL A 295 12.12 0.67 -14.32
C VAL A 295 12.08 2.19 -14.43
N TYR A 296 11.26 2.84 -13.60
CA TYR A 296 11.05 4.28 -13.65
C TYR A 296 11.88 5.04 -12.60
N GLY A 297 12.16 4.42 -11.46
CA GLY A 297 12.78 5.11 -10.32
C GLY A 297 11.77 5.65 -9.34
N PHE A 298 12.27 6.32 -8.30
CA PHE A 298 11.46 7.06 -7.35
C PHE A 298 12.01 8.50 -7.23
N PRO A 299 11.61 9.43 -8.12
CA PRO A 299 12.18 10.77 -8.19
C PRO A 299 12.09 11.56 -6.87
N TYR A 300 11.09 11.26 -6.04
CA TYR A 300 10.99 11.89 -4.72
C TYR A 300 12.14 11.45 -3.82
N LEU A 301 12.43 10.14 -3.74
CA LEU A 301 13.56 9.63 -2.98
C LEU A 301 14.85 10.29 -3.44
N GLN A 302 15.12 10.37 -4.75
CA GLN A 302 16.32 11.03 -5.28
C GLN A 302 16.48 12.47 -4.75
N ASN A 303 15.42 13.28 -4.79
CA ASN A 303 15.43 14.63 -4.23
C ASN A 303 15.75 14.65 -2.73
N GLN A 304 15.26 13.66 -1.97
CA GLN A 304 15.53 13.56 -0.54
C GLN A 304 16.96 13.08 -0.26
N LEU A 305 17.50 12.16 -1.06
CA LEU A 305 18.90 11.72 -0.99
C LEU A 305 19.84 12.91 -1.17
N ILE A 306 19.60 13.75 -2.17
CA ILE A 306 20.40 14.96 -2.43
C ILE A 306 20.26 15.94 -1.27
N LYS A 307 19.02 16.24 -0.85
CA LYS A 307 18.75 17.24 0.19
C LYS A 307 19.37 16.89 1.54
N TYR A 308 19.40 15.61 1.90
CA TYR A 308 19.86 15.15 3.22
C TYR A 308 21.22 14.45 3.18
N LYS A 309 21.96 14.56 2.06
CA LYS A 309 23.27 13.93 1.88
C LYS A 309 24.26 14.28 2.99
N GLU A 310 24.34 15.58 3.31
CA GLU A 310 25.30 16.18 4.24
C GLU A 310 24.81 16.22 5.70
N VAL A 311 23.65 15.62 6.01
CA VAL A 311 23.19 15.50 7.40
C VAL A 311 24.14 14.59 8.17
N ALA A 312 24.72 15.15 9.24
CA ALA A 312 25.63 14.44 10.13
C ALA A 312 24.88 13.38 10.95
N GLU A 313 25.54 12.24 11.15
CA GLU A 313 25.06 11.20 12.06
C GLU A 313 25.22 11.66 13.51
N ILE A 314 24.19 11.43 14.33
CA ILE A 314 24.18 11.67 15.77
C ILE A 314 24.62 10.38 16.45
N LYS A 315 25.73 10.47 17.17
CA LYS A 315 26.30 9.32 17.88
C LYS A 315 25.28 8.71 18.83
N ASP A 316 25.27 7.38 18.90
CA ASP A 316 24.42 6.57 19.76
C ASP A 316 22.90 6.70 19.51
N GLN A 317 22.46 7.34 18.42
CA GLN A 317 21.04 7.48 18.06
C GLN A 317 20.51 6.28 17.27
N ILE A 318 19.47 5.61 17.80
CA ILE A 318 18.85 4.41 17.23
C ILE A 318 17.40 4.71 16.86
N LEU A 319 17.02 4.37 15.63
CA LEU A 319 15.68 4.64 15.11
C LEU A 319 14.86 3.36 15.00
N PHE A 320 13.68 3.34 15.60
CA PHE A 320 12.66 2.31 15.38
C PHE A 320 11.58 2.86 14.44
N ILE A 321 11.33 2.17 13.32
CA ILE A 321 10.30 2.54 12.36
C ILE A 321 9.02 1.75 12.63
N SER A 322 8.00 2.44 13.14
CA SER A 322 6.68 1.88 13.37
C SER A 322 5.94 1.55 12.07
N GLN A 323 4.98 0.63 12.18
CA GLN A 323 4.12 0.19 11.09
C GLN A 323 2.76 -0.22 11.65
N GLY A 324 1.68 0.24 11.02
CA GLY A 324 0.35 0.29 11.65
C GLY A 324 -0.11 -0.98 12.37
N HIS A 325 0.05 -2.17 11.78
CA HIS A 325 -0.47 -3.41 12.37
C HIS A 325 0.41 -3.97 13.50
N ILE A 326 1.68 -3.58 13.57
CA ILE A 326 2.68 -4.11 14.51
C ILE A 326 3.20 -3.05 15.49
N GLY A 327 2.84 -1.78 15.30
CA GLY A 327 3.42 -0.65 16.03
C GLY A 327 3.38 -0.80 17.55
N GLU A 328 2.30 -1.36 18.12
CA GLU A 328 2.25 -1.56 19.57
C GLU A 328 3.28 -2.61 20.05
N LYS A 329 3.41 -3.74 19.34
CA LYS A 329 4.39 -4.78 19.68
C LYS A 329 5.81 -4.27 19.51
N LEU A 330 6.07 -3.54 18.43
CA LEU A 330 7.37 -2.94 18.17
C LEU A 330 7.72 -1.85 19.20
N LEU A 331 6.74 -1.07 19.66
CA LEU A 331 6.92 -0.09 20.73
C LEU A 331 7.42 -0.74 22.03
N TYR A 332 6.81 -1.86 22.44
CA TYR A 332 7.29 -2.59 23.62
C TYR A 332 8.73 -3.10 23.44
N LYS A 333 9.10 -3.53 22.22
CA LYS A 333 10.47 -3.94 21.92
C LYS A 333 11.46 -2.78 21.97
N ALA A 334 11.06 -1.60 21.50
CA ALA A 334 11.86 -0.39 21.60
C ALA A 334 12.04 0.07 23.06
N ILE A 335 10.99 -0.04 23.88
CA ILE A 335 11.03 0.24 25.34
C ILE A 335 11.99 -0.72 26.06
N GLU A 336 11.91 -2.02 25.74
CA GLU A 336 12.80 -3.05 26.30
C GLU A 336 14.26 -2.73 25.93
N PHE A 337 14.51 -2.42 24.66
CA PHE A 337 15.85 -2.06 24.17
C PHE A 337 16.38 -0.80 24.86
N ALA A 338 15.56 0.23 24.99
CA ALA A 338 15.93 1.48 25.66
C ALA A 338 16.31 1.27 27.13
N SER A 339 15.54 0.44 27.85
CA SER A 339 15.78 0.09 29.26
C SER A 339 17.12 -0.64 29.46
N LYS A 340 17.56 -1.42 28.46
CA LYS A 340 18.84 -2.17 28.51
C LYS A 340 20.04 -1.36 28.01
N ASN A 341 19.81 -0.19 27.40
CA ASN A 341 20.83 0.61 26.72
C ASN A 341 20.67 2.11 27.04
N GLU A 342 20.80 2.48 28.32
CA GLU A 342 20.61 3.87 28.79
C GLU A 342 21.55 4.90 28.13
N ASN A 343 22.69 4.43 27.60
CA ASN A 343 23.66 5.25 26.87
C ASN A 343 23.28 5.50 25.39
N LYS A 344 22.19 4.91 24.89
CA LYS A 344 21.70 5.08 23.51
C LYS A 344 20.48 5.97 23.47
N ASN A 345 20.38 6.84 22.47
CA ASN A 345 19.23 7.71 22.22
C ASN A 345 18.23 6.99 21.31
N ILE A 346 17.08 6.57 21.85
CA ILE A 346 16.09 5.78 21.11
C ILE A 346 15.00 6.70 20.57
N ILE A 347 14.79 6.67 19.26
CA ILE A 347 13.71 7.38 18.59
C ILE A 347 12.73 6.37 18.02
N TYR A 348 11.48 6.44 18.46
CA TYR A 348 10.39 5.63 17.92
C TYR A 348 9.54 6.47 16.97
N ARG A 349 9.68 6.23 15.67
CA ARG A 349 9.02 6.97 14.60
C ARG A 349 7.67 6.36 14.26
N LEU A 350 6.59 7.12 14.47
CA LEU A 350 5.24 6.68 14.12
C LEU A 350 5.03 6.57 12.61
N HIS A 351 4.22 5.59 12.19
CA HIS A 351 3.66 5.58 10.85
C HIS A 351 2.63 6.72 10.73
N PRO A 352 2.54 7.45 9.61
CA PRO A 352 1.58 8.57 9.47
C PRO A 352 0.11 8.19 9.76
N GLY A 353 -0.29 6.96 9.44
CA GLY A 353 -1.62 6.44 9.76
C GLY A 353 -1.88 6.21 11.26
N GLU A 354 -0.85 6.07 12.08
CA GLU A 354 -0.95 5.85 13.53
C GLU A 354 -1.23 7.14 14.31
N LEU A 355 -0.94 8.32 13.71
CA LEU A 355 -1.18 9.62 14.33
C LEU A 355 -2.64 9.84 14.71
N ARG A 356 -3.56 9.23 13.99
CA ARG A 356 -5.00 9.42 14.19
C ARG A 356 -5.59 8.58 15.31
N TYR A 357 -5.03 7.40 15.58
CA TYR A 357 -5.68 6.40 16.45
C TYR A 357 -4.76 5.82 17.54
N SER A 358 -3.45 5.78 17.31
CA SER A 358 -2.52 5.06 18.20
C SER A 358 -1.65 5.99 19.03
N ILE A 359 -1.46 7.25 18.63
CA ILE A 359 -0.56 8.20 19.33
C ILE A 359 -0.89 8.33 20.82
N LYS A 360 -2.18 8.49 21.17
CA LYS A 360 -2.61 8.62 22.58
C LYS A 360 -2.34 7.33 23.35
N GLN A 361 -2.66 6.18 22.77
CA GLN A 361 -2.39 4.87 23.38
C GLN A 361 -0.88 4.71 23.65
N TYR A 362 -0.02 5.05 22.69
CA TYR A 362 1.42 4.92 22.83
C TYR A 362 2.00 5.87 23.88
N GLN A 363 1.50 7.11 23.95
CA GLN A 363 1.84 8.03 25.03
C GLN A 363 1.43 7.47 26.41
N ASP A 364 0.25 6.87 26.53
CA ASP A 364 -0.22 6.27 27.78
C ASP A 364 0.56 5.01 28.17
N ILE A 365 1.04 4.23 27.21
CA ILE A 365 1.99 3.14 27.45
C ILE A 365 3.31 3.70 27.97
N LEU A 366 3.89 4.69 27.30
CA LEU A 366 5.18 5.26 27.65
C LEU A 366 5.20 5.92 29.04
N LYS A 367 4.10 6.52 29.49
CA LYS A 367 3.99 7.08 30.87
C LYS A 367 4.23 6.05 31.97
N LYS A 368 4.08 4.75 31.67
CA LYS A 368 4.34 3.66 32.63
C LYS A 368 5.82 3.33 32.78
N TYR A 369 6.67 3.90 31.93
CA TYR A 369 8.11 3.66 31.90
C TYR A 369 8.86 4.98 32.15
N ASN A 370 9.90 4.95 32.98
CA ASN A 370 10.72 6.12 33.28
C ASN A 370 11.98 6.16 32.40
N LEU A 371 11.80 6.32 31.08
CA LEU A 371 12.89 6.30 30.09
C LEU A 371 13.33 7.72 29.73
N LYS A 372 14.54 8.12 30.15
CA LYS A 372 15.13 9.43 29.81
C LYS A 372 15.73 9.48 28.40
N ASN A 373 15.99 8.31 27.82
CA ASN A 373 16.67 8.13 26.53
C ASN A 373 15.71 7.72 25.40
N PHE A 374 14.40 7.99 25.54
CA PHE A 374 13.38 7.56 24.58
C PHE A 374 12.54 8.74 24.08
N ILE A 375 12.40 8.86 22.76
CA ILE A 375 11.59 9.89 22.10
C ILE A 375 10.54 9.21 21.23
N LEU A 376 9.27 9.55 21.44
CA LEU A 376 8.18 9.23 20.52
C LEU A 376 8.06 10.32 19.45
N GLU A 377 8.44 10.03 18.21
CA GLU A 377 8.43 11.00 17.10
C GLU A 377 7.14 10.89 16.27
N ASP A 378 6.35 11.95 16.27
CA ASP A 378 4.97 12.03 15.75
C ASP A 378 4.83 12.63 14.34
N CYS A 379 5.81 12.39 13.48
CA CYS A 379 5.89 12.86 12.09
C CYS A 379 6.13 14.35 11.91
N LYS A 380 6.74 15.02 12.89
CA LYS A 380 7.17 16.40 12.77
C LYS A 380 8.49 16.50 11.99
N LYS A 381 9.44 15.63 12.30
CA LYS A 381 10.74 15.61 11.61
C LYS A 381 10.63 14.92 10.26
N ASN A 382 11.42 15.39 9.28
CA ASN A 382 11.50 14.71 7.99
C ASN A 382 12.10 13.32 8.18
N LEU A 383 11.52 12.33 7.51
CA LEU A 383 11.94 10.93 7.63
C LEU A 383 13.41 10.71 7.23
N TYR A 384 13.86 11.31 6.12
CA TYR A 384 15.21 11.09 5.59
C TYR A 384 16.29 11.78 6.42
N GLU A 385 15.96 12.96 6.97
CA GLU A 385 16.81 13.62 7.97
C GLU A 385 17.03 12.69 9.18
N LEU A 386 15.94 12.16 9.73
CA LEU A 386 16.01 11.28 10.89
C LEU A 386 16.75 9.97 10.60
N ILE A 387 16.52 9.36 9.43
CA ILE A 387 17.28 8.19 8.96
C ILE A 387 18.77 8.52 8.89
N LYS A 388 19.14 9.70 8.36
CA LYS A 388 20.53 10.13 8.21
C LYS A 388 21.21 10.43 9.54
N GLU A 389 20.49 10.96 10.52
CA GLU A 389 21.01 11.19 11.86
C GLU A 389 21.21 9.91 12.66
N SER A 390 20.43 8.85 12.40
CA SER A 390 20.52 7.62 13.19
C SER A 390 21.66 6.71 12.75
N GLU A 391 22.42 6.16 13.69
CA GLU A 391 23.50 5.18 13.45
C GLU A 391 22.98 3.82 12.99
N TYR A 392 21.75 3.48 13.43
CA TYR A 392 21.16 2.18 13.21
C TYR A 392 19.64 2.26 13.22
N ILE A 393 19.00 1.42 12.39
CA ILE A 393 17.55 1.44 12.21
C ILE A 393 16.99 0.06 12.47
N PHE A 394 16.00 -0.03 13.36
CA PHE A 394 15.19 -1.22 13.56
C PHE A 394 13.84 -1.09 12.86
N ALA A 395 13.45 -2.14 12.15
CA ALA A 395 12.17 -2.22 11.45
C ALA A 395 11.66 -3.67 11.38
N VAL A 396 10.45 -3.85 10.84
CA VAL A 396 9.86 -5.19 10.58
C VAL A 396 9.72 -5.42 9.08
N SER A 397 8.83 -4.68 8.40
CA SER A 397 8.60 -4.84 6.95
C SER A 397 8.23 -3.55 6.21
N SER A 398 8.62 -2.40 6.76
CA SER A 398 8.32 -1.10 6.17
C SER A 398 9.11 -0.85 4.89
N THR A 399 8.53 -0.13 3.91
CA THR A 399 9.27 0.33 2.73
C THR A 399 10.48 1.21 3.09
N VAL A 400 10.45 1.84 4.27
CA VAL A 400 11.56 2.62 4.83
C VAL A 400 12.85 1.80 4.97
N ILE A 401 12.78 0.46 5.06
CA ILE A 401 13.96 -0.41 5.06
C ILE A 401 14.78 -0.17 3.78
N TYR A 402 14.12 -0.21 2.62
CA TYR A 402 14.77 -0.02 1.32
C TYR A 402 15.31 1.41 1.18
N GLU A 403 14.54 2.40 1.64
CA GLU A 403 14.94 3.81 1.62
C GLU A 403 16.16 4.09 2.51
N ALA A 404 16.24 3.45 3.69
CA ALA A 404 17.37 3.52 4.59
C ALA A 404 18.62 2.85 4.00
N LEU A 405 18.46 1.68 3.39
CA LEU A 405 19.55 1.01 2.66
C LEU A 405 20.07 1.89 1.51
N ALA A 406 19.18 2.54 0.75
CA ALA A 406 19.58 3.50 -0.29
C ALA A 406 20.34 4.73 0.25
N LEU A 407 20.13 5.09 1.53
CA LEU A 407 20.89 6.12 2.25
C LEU A 407 22.20 5.59 2.87
N GLY A 408 22.55 4.32 2.62
CA GLY A 408 23.75 3.67 3.15
C GLY A 408 23.67 3.32 4.63
N LYS A 409 22.47 3.24 5.20
CA LYS A 409 22.26 2.95 6.63
C LYS A 409 22.15 1.46 6.92
N ASP A 410 22.64 1.09 8.10
CA ASP A 410 22.48 -0.25 8.63
C ASP A 410 21.07 -0.44 9.20
N VAL A 411 20.42 -1.52 8.75
CA VAL A 411 19.07 -1.89 9.18
C VAL A 411 19.07 -3.27 9.85
N GLY A 412 18.38 -3.37 10.98
CA GLY A 412 18.07 -4.61 11.69
C GLY A 412 16.59 -4.94 11.60
N ILE A 413 16.27 -6.14 11.11
CA ILE A 413 14.92 -6.67 11.05
C ILE A 413 14.62 -7.46 12.31
N ILE A 414 13.53 -7.10 12.99
CA ILE A 414 13.06 -7.80 14.18
C ILE A 414 12.04 -8.85 13.74
N ASN A 415 12.20 -10.09 14.22
CA ASN A 415 11.28 -11.21 14.01
C ASN A 415 9.93 -10.98 14.70
N LEU A 416 9.13 -10.07 14.15
CA LEU A 416 7.73 -9.84 14.50
C LEU A 416 6.85 -10.21 13.31
N PRO A 417 5.55 -10.49 13.52
CA PRO A 417 4.62 -10.81 12.42
C PRO A 417 4.78 -9.87 11.22
N ASN A 418 4.84 -10.47 10.03
CA ASN A 418 5.06 -9.84 8.71
C ASN A 418 6.52 -9.49 8.36
N TYR A 419 7.52 -9.86 9.19
CA TYR A 419 8.94 -9.78 8.80
C TYR A 419 9.25 -10.60 7.54
N GLU A 420 8.43 -11.61 7.24
CA GLU A 420 8.58 -12.47 6.06
C GLU A 420 8.55 -11.65 4.77
N GLU A 421 7.87 -10.49 4.75
CA GLU A 421 7.85 -9.58 3.61
C GLU A 421 9.23 -9.08 3.18
N VAL A 422 10.23 -9.11 4.07
CA VAL A 422 11.62 -8.72 3.77
C VAL A 422 12.60 -9.89 3.95
N MET A 423 12.10 -11.13 3.95
CA MET A 423 12.90 -12.34 4.12
C MET A 423 14.02 -12.46 3.09
N ASP A 424 13.79 -11.98 1.89
CA ASP A 424 14.77 -11.98 0.82
C ASP A 424 15.94 -11.02 1.10
N LEU A 425 15.68 -9.87 1.75
CA LEU A 425 16.73 -8.96 2.21
C LEU A 425 17.63 -9.63 3.27
N ILE A 426 17.01 -10.38 4.18
CA ILE A 426 17.73 -11.14 5.21
C ILE A 426 18.61 -12.21 4.55
N LYS A 427 18.03 -13.02 3.64
CA LYS A 427 18.74 -14.11 2.96
C LYS A 427 19.88 -13.63 2.08
N GLN A 428 19.73 -12.47 1.44
CA GLN A 428 20.75 -11.88 0.57
C GLN A 428 21.79 -11.04 1.35
N GLY A 429 21.68 -10.94 2.68
CA GLY A 429 22.64 -10.24 3.52
C GLY A 429 22.61 -8.71 3.38
N TYR A 430 21.46 -8.13 3.05
CA TYR A 430 21.29 -6.66 3.03
C TYR A 430 21.09 -6.08 4.44
N VAL A 431 20.48 -6.86 5.33
CA VAL A 431 20.02 -6.42 6.66
C VAL A 431 20.43 -7.43 7.73
N ASP A 432 20.60 -6.94 8.95
CA ASP A 432 20.81 -7.81 10.11
C ASP A 432 19.46 -8.39 10.57
N PHE A 433 19.45 -9.56 11.20
CA PHE A 433 18.23 -10.20 11.69
C PHE A 433 18.27 -10.50 13.18
N TYR A 434 17.21 -10.15 13.89
CA TYR A 434 17.07 -10.27 15.33
C TYR A 434 15.86 -11.13 15.67
N GLN A 435 16.08 -12.20 16.42
CA GLN A 435 14.98 -12.92 17.06
C GLN A 435 14.30 -12.00 18.07
N GLU A 436 12.99 -12.19 18.27
CA GLU A 436 12.15 -11.32 19.12
C GLU A 436 12.69 -11.19 20.55
N ASP A 437 13.28 -12.27 21.08
CA ASP A 437 13.86 -12.39 22.42
C ASP A 437 15.33 -11.94 22.51
N LYS A 438 15.99 -11.66 21.37
CA LYS A 438 17.43 -11.38 21.29
C LYS A 438 17.74 -9.97 20.78
N LEU A 439 16.95 -9.00 21.20
CA LEU A 439 17.11 -7.58 20.88
C LEU A 439 17.79 -6.83 22.04
N GLU A 440 18.97 -7.26 22.47
CA GLU A 440 19.65 -6.63 23.61
C GLU A 440 20.74 -5.65 23.20
N LYS A 441 21.45 -5.96 22.12
CA LYS A 441 22.57 -5.18 21.59
C LYS A 441 22.58 -5.22 20.07
N ILE A 442 23.10 -4.17 19.44
CA ILE A 442 23.28 -4.12 18.00
C ILE A 442 24.40 -5.09 17.60
N LYS A 443 24.09 -5.98 16.66
CA LYS A 443 25.04 -6.91 16.04
C LYS A 443 25.03 -6.63 14.53
N LYS A 444 26.07 -5.94 14.06
CA LYS A 444 26.26 -5.68 12.64
C LYS A 444 26.93 -6.89 11.99
N MET A 445 26.35 -7.39 10.91
CA MET A 445 27.02 -8.36 10.04
C MET A 445 28.28 -7.73 9.45
N ALA A 446 29.37 -8.50 9.43
CA ALA A 446 30.67 -8.03 8.94
C ALA A 446 30.67 -7.76 7.42
N LEU A 447 29.87 -8.51 6.67
CA LEU A 447 29.71 -8.37 5.22
C LEU A 447 28.24 -8.13 4.91
N LYS A 448 27.96 -6.99 4.27
CA LYS A 448 26.62 -6.63 3.79
C LYS A 448 26.64 -6.48 2.28
N ASN A 449 25.59 -6.95 1.63
CA ASN A 449 25.36 -6.63 0.24
C ASN A 449 25.02 -5.12 0.13
N LYS A 450 25.74 -4.42 -0.74
CA LYS A 450 25.63 -2.96 -0.92
C LYS A 450 25.06 -2.55 -2.29
N GLU A 451 24.53 -3.49 -3.06
CA GLU A 451 23.90 -3.24 -4.36
C GLU A 451 22.52 -2.58 -4.21
N PHE A 452 22.42 -1.50 -3.44
CA PHE A 452 21.15 -0.84 -3.11
C PHE A 452 20.51 -0.15 -4.33
N ASN A 453 21.30 0.15 -5.35
CA ASN A 453 20.86 0.75 -6.62
C ASN A 453 19.84 -0.13 -7.36
N LYS A 454 19.74 -1.42 -7.03
CA LYS A 454 18.69 -2.29 -7.61
C LYS A 454 17.29 -1.99 -7.10
N PHE A 455 17.16 -1.43 -5.89
CA PHE A 455 15.88 -1.12 -5.26
C PHE A 455 15.24 0.14 -5.84
N PHE A 456 16.06 1.11 -6.21
CA PHE A 456 15.63 2.36 -6.80
C PHE A 456 16.54 2.70 -7.96
N ASN A 457 15.97 2.93 -9.15
CA ASN A 457 16.70 3.55 -10.22
C ASN A 457 17.02 5.00 -9.80
N ILE A 458 18.29 5.25 -9.53
CA ILE A 458 18.82 6.54 -9.08
C ILE A 458 19.35 7.36 -10.28
N GLU A 459 19.57 6.71 -11.42
CA GLU A 459 19.96 7.37 -12.67
C GLU A 459 18.69 7.80 -13.43
N MET A 460 18.46 9.10 -13.54
CA MET A 460 17.41 9.60 -14.42
C MET A 460 17.90 9.47 -15.87
N GLU A 461 17.25 8.61 -16.66
CA GLU A 461 17.24 8.84 -18.11
C GLU A 461 16.48 10.16 -18.34
N GLU A 462 17.21 11.23 -18.63
CA GLU A 462 16.63 12.54 -18.97
C GLU A 462 15.77 12.46 -20.24
N ASP A 463 16.04 11.46 -21.09
CA ASP A 463 15.34 11.22 -22.33
C ASP A 463 14.82 9.78 -22.34
N LEU A 464 13.52 9.55 -22.12
CA LEU A 464 12.80 8.39 -22.69
C LEU A 464 11.28 8.42 -22.40
N CYS A 465 10.55 8.44 -23.53
CA CYS A 465 9.10 8.58 -23.75
C CYS A 465 8.66 10.02 -23.84
#